data_AF-A0A0Q3IFJ0-F1
#
_entry.id   AF-A0A0Q3IFJ0-F1
#
_cell.length_a   1.000
_cell.length_b   1.000
_cell.length_c   1.000
_cell.angle_alpha   90.00
_cell.angle_beta   90.00
_cell.angle_gamma   90.00
#
_symmetry.space_group_name_H-M   'P 1'
#
loop_
_entity.id
_entity.type
_entity.pdbx_description
1 polymer ?
#
loop_
_entity_poly.entity_id
_entity_poly.type
_entity_poly.pdbx_seq_one_letter_code
_entity_poly.pdbx_strand_id
1 'polypeptide(L)'
;MYPDVGGPFQSLQEAQSVIDGHLEDRRVPKMCMKQAKVSQVEMAIRTCLYFPDGTRKRCSKSAATEKSRDEKRRFVQALVDNHNNDHNLFGDTVYELKDVLQYYAICENHRVYYHFNFTAKTKGADDFDRGTDNLFFAEVKNMRQGEEHEELLVTCFCMVKPIDNGHCYGCKNHGRVNMKHPNEVNAFTGGHLDICMPMTLKTEWSDEEGGSRGG
;
A
#
# COMPACT_ATOMS: atom_id res chain seq x y z
N MET A 1 -5.03 18.62 2.03
CA MET A 1 -5.66 19.37 0.93
C MET A 1 -4.54 20.10 0.21
N TYR A 2 -4.35 19.86 -1.09
CA TYR A 2 -3.35 20.60 -1.86
C TYR A 2 -3.78 22.06 -2.01
N PRO A 3 -2.85 23.03 -1.97
CA PRO A 3 -3.20 24.44 -2.16
C PRO A 3 -3.76 24.65 -3.58
N ASP A 4 -4.87 25.38 -3.68
CA ASP A 4 -5.34 25.89 -4.96
C ASP A 4 -4.39 27.00 -5.40
N VAL A 5 -3.48 26.65 -6.30
CA VAL A 5 -2.45 27.53 -6.86
C VAL A 5 -2.85 28.07 -8.25
N GLY A 6 -4.12 27.92 -8.64
CA GLY A 6 -4.64 28.28 -9.96
C GLY A 6 -4.36 27.24 -11.06
N GLY A 7 -4.72 27.54 -12.31
CA GLY A 7 -4.45 26.73 -13.50
C GLY A 7 -5.36 27.06 -14.69
N PRO A 8 -4.94 26.79 -15.94
CA PRO A 8 -4.10 25.65 -16.33
C PRO A 8 -2.58 25.94 -16.40
N PHE A 9 -1.77 24.94 -16.04
CA PHE A 9 -0.30 24.95 -16.20
C PHE A 9 0.10 24.34 -17.55
N GLN A 10 1.15 24.86 -18.18
CA GLN A 10 1.65 24.42 -19.48
C GLN A 10 2.66 23.26 -19.38
N SER A 11 3.19 22.98 -18.18
CA SER A 11 4.11 21.86 -17.95
C SER A 11 4.11 21.38 -16.48
N LEU A 12 4.61 20.16 -16.26
CA LEU A 12 4.84 19.62 -14.91
C LEU A 12 5.82 20.48 -14.10
N GLN A 13 6.89 20.95 -14.76
CA GLN A 13 7.93 21.75 -14.12
C GLN A 13 7.38 23.11 -13.66
N GLU A 14 6.51 23.73 -14.46
CA GLU A 14 5.81 24.96 -14.09
C GLU A 14 4.90 24.72 -12.89
N ALA A 15 4.09 23.64 -12.91
CA ALA A 15 3.23 23.30 -11.79
C ALA A 15 4.03 23.06 -10.50
N GLN A 16 5.16 22.35 -10.58
CA GLN A 16 6.07 22.11 -9.45
C GLN A 16 6.68 23.40 -8.93
N SER A 17 7.21 24.25 -9.81
CA SER A 17 7.80 25.54 -9.43
C SER A 17 6.80 26.47 -8.75
N VAL A 18 5.54 26.47 -9.18
CA VAL A 18 4.47 27.29 -8.57
C VAL A 18 4.08 26.75 -7.20
N ILE A 19 3.97 25.42 -7.06
CA ILE A 19 3.70 24.78 -5.77
C ILE A 19 4.84 25.07 -4.79
N ASP A 20 6.09 24.89 -5.21
CA ASP A 20 7.26 25.12 -4.37
C ASP A 20 7.35 26.59 -3.94
N GLY A 21 7.15 27.54 -4.85
CA GLY A 21 7.09 28.96 -4.53
C GLY A 21 6.01 29.30 -3.51
N HIS A 22 4.79 28.77 -3.71
CA HIS A 22 3.69 28.96 -2.77
C HIS A 22 3.99 28.40 -1.37
N LEU A 23 4.70 27.28 -1.29
CA LEU A 23 5.10 26.66 -0.04
C LEU A 23 6.22 27.44 0.68
N GLU A 24 7.16 28.02 -0.07
CA GLU A 24 8.23 28.86 0.47
C GLU A 24 7.70 30.19 1.02
N ASP A 25 6.77 30.84 0.33
CA ASP A 25 6.17 32.12 0.78
C ASP A 25 5.44 31.99 2.12
N ARG A 26 4.91 30.80 2.40
CA ARG A 26 4.22 30.49 3.65
C ARG A 26 5.15 29.91 4.71
N ARG A 27 6.44 29.73 4.43
CA ARG A 27 7.36 29.04 5.33
C ARG A 27 7.67 29.91 6.55
N VAL A 28 7.28 29.45 7.74
CA VAL A 28 7.61 30.17 8.98
C VAL A 28 9.09 30.00 9.34
N PRO A 29 9.75 30.97 10.01
CA PRO A 29 11.18 30.92 10.31
C PRO A 29 11.62 29.66 11.07
N LYS A 30 10.76 29.13 11.94
CA LYS A 30 10.99 27.88 12.70
C LYS A 30 11.10 26.63 11.81
N MET A 31 10.57 26.70 10.58
CA MET A 31 10.58 25.66 9.55
C MET A 31 11.62 25.95 8.45
N CYS A 32 12.40 27.03 8.58
CA CYS A 32 13.46 27.38 7.64
C CYS A 32 14.73 26.58 7.92
N MET A 33 15.11 25.73 6.96
CA MET A 33 16.26 24.82 7.03
C MET A 33 17.60 25.55 7.21
N LYS A 34 17.71 26.80 6.77
CA LYS A 34 18.95 27.58 6.80
C LYS A 34 19.10 28.43 8.07
N GLN A 35 18.00 28.76 8.75
CA GLN A 35 18.00 29.72 9.86
C GLN A 35 17.87 29.05 11.24
N ALA A 36 17.26 27.87 11.31
CA ALA A 36 17.12 27.17 12.58
C ALA A 36 18.40 26.37 12.88
N LYS A 37 19.13 26.75 13.93
CA LYS A 37 20.27 25.99 14.49
C LYS A 37 19.80 24.67 15.14
N VAL A 38 19.14 23.81 14.37
CA VAL A 38 18.59 22.52 14.81
C VAL A 38 19.29 21.37 14.11
N SER A 39 19.35 20.21 14.76
CA SER A 39 19.97 19.02 14.20
C SER A 39 19.21 18.51 12.96
N GLN A 40 19.89 17.76 12.10
CA GLN A 40 19.26 17.15 10.92
C GLN A 40 18.07 16.24 11.28
N VAL A 41 18.15 15.53 12.41
CA VAL A 41 17.07 14.66 12.91
C VAL A 41 15.84 15.48 13.32
N GLU A 42 16.04 16.56 14.09
CA GLU A 42 14.95 17.47 14.47
C GLU A 42 14.31 18.12 13.23
N MET A 43 15.11 18.43 12.22
CA MET A 43 14.61 18.92 10.93
C MET A 43 13.75 17.88 10.21
N ALA A 44 14.21 16.63 10.13
CA ALA A 44 13.43 15.55 9.54
C ALA A 44 12.09 15.34 10.28
N ILE A 45 12.12 15.34 11.62
CA ILE A 45 10.92 15.25 12.46
C ILE A 45 9.95 16.40 12.15
N ARG A 46 10.44 17.63 12.07
CA ARG A 46 9.60 18.81 11.76
C ARG A 46 8.96 18.71 10.39
N THR A 47 9.71 18.34 9.36
CA THR A 47 9.16 18.15 8.00
C THR A 47 8.13 17.02 7.93
N CYS A 48 8.28 15.98 8.75
CA CYS A 48 7.31 14.89 8.84
C CYS A 48 6.02 15.31 9.55
N LEU A 49 6.13 16.10 10.63
CA LEU A 49 5.00 16.42 11.50
C LEU A 49 4.27 17.73 11.17
N TYR A 50 4.87 18.64 10.40
CA TYR A 50 4.33 19.98 10.18
C TYR A 50 4.38 20.38 8.70
N PHE A 51 3.43 21.22 8.28
CA PHE A 51 3.46 21.94 7.01
C PHE A 51 4.48 23.09 7.07
N PRO A 52 4.93 23.63 5.92
CA PRO A 52 5.89 24.75 5.89
C PRO A 52 5.43 25.98 6.70
N ASP A 53 4.11 26.21 6.78
CA ASP A 53 3.47 27.27 7.59
C ASP A 53 3.48 27.01 9.11
N GLY A 54 4.05 25.90 9.55
CA GLY A 54 4.12 25.50 10.96
C GLY A 54 2.85 24.80 11.48
N THR A 55 1.82 24.62 10.65
CA THR A 55 0.62 23.88 11.01
C THR A 55 0.95 22.40 11.16
N ARG A 56 0.56 21.77 12.27
CA ARG A 56 0.79 20.33 12.48
C ARG A 56 -0.01 19.52 11.47
N LYS A 57 0.66 18.64 10.73
CA LYS A 57 0.03 17.59 9.92
C LYS A 57 -0.70 16.65 10.88
N ARG A 58 -1.99 16.91 11.12
CA ARG A 58 -2.86 15.98 11.85
C ARG A 58 -3.35 14.93 10.85
N CYS A 59 -2.82 13.73 10.98
CA CYS A 59 -3.44 12.55 10.39
C CYS A 59 -4.13 11.83 11.55
N SER A 60 -5.46 11.70 11.51
CA SER A 60 -6.12 10.79 12.45
C SER A 60 -5.66 9.36 12.14
N LYS A 61 -5.69 8.47 13.13
CA LYS A 61 -5.43 7.04 12.89
C LYS A 61 -6.34 6.50 11.78
N SER A 62 -7.60 6.93 11.74
CA SER A 62 -8.55 6.58 10.67
C SER A 62 -8.08 7.03 9.28
N ALA A 63 -7.64 8.28 9.13
CA ALA A 63 -7.17 8.81 7.85
C ALA A 63 -5.89 8.10 7.37
N ALA A 64 -5.00 7.73 8.29
CA ALA A 64 -3.81 6.95 7.96
C ALA A 64 -4.17 5.53 7.49
N THR A 65 -5.13 4.88 8.17
CA THR A 65 -5.61 3.55 7.78
C THR A 65 -6.36 3.55 6.46
N GLU A 66 -7.19 4.57 6.20
CA GLU A 66 -7.89 4.75 4.92
C GLU A 66 -6.90 4.97 3.79
N LYS A 67 -5.93 5.87 3.98
CA LYS A 67 -4.86 6.09 3.00
C LYS A 67 -4.10 4.79 2.69
N SER A 68 -3.72 4.02 3.71
CA SER A 68 -3.05 2.73 3.50
C SER A 68 -3.92 1.71 2.77
N ARG A 69 -5.24 1.71 3.02
CA ARG A 69 -6.19 0.85 2.30
C ARG A 69 -6.31 1.27 0.84
N ASP A 70 -6.39 2.57 0.56
CA ASP A 70 -6.47 3.11 -0.79
C ASP A 70 -5.20 2.83 -1.60
N GLU A 71 -4.02 2.97 -0.99
CA GLU A 71 -2.74 2.61 -1.61
C GLU A 71 -2.71 1.13 -2.02
N LYS A 72 -3.12 0.24 -1.11
CA LYS A 72 -3.21 -1.21 -1.41
C LYS A 72 -4.25 -1.50 -2.49
N ARG A 73 -5.40 -0.83 -2.46
CA ARG A 73 -6.44 -0.99 -3.48
C ARG A 73 -5.93 -0.60 -4.86
N ARG A 74 -5.25 0.55 -4.97
CA ARG A 74 -4.63 1.01 -6.23
C ARG A 74 -3.54 0.04 -6.71
N PHE A 75 -2.74 -0.49 -5.80
CA PHE A 75 -1.72 -1.47 -6.13
C PHE A 75 -2.33 -2.75 -6.69
N VAL A 76 -3.32 -3.34 -6.00
CA VAL A 76 -4.01 -4.54 -6.48
C VAL A 76 -4.79 -4.27 -7.77
N GLN A 77 -5.36 -3.07 -7.95
CA GLN A 77 -6.00 -2.69 -9.20
C GLN A 77 -5.02 -2.77 -10.37
N ALA A 78 -3.80 -2.25 -10.20
CA ALA A 78 -2.76 -2.35 -11.23
C ALA A 78 -2.38 -3.80 -11.54
N LEU A 79 -2.38 -4.70 -10.53
CA LEU A 79 -2.14 -6.13 -10.77
C LEU A 79 -3.25 -6.76 -11.62
N VAL A 80 -4.52 -6.43 -11.32
CA VAL A 80 -5.68 -6.94 -12.07
C VAL A 80 -5.66 -6.40 -13.50
N ASP A 81 -5.40 -5.11 -13.68
CA ASP A 81 -5.33 -4.48 -15.00
C ASP A 81 -4.20 -5.10 -15.84
N ASN A 82 -3.04 -5.33 -15.23
CA ASN A 82 -1.92 -5.99 -15.90
C ASN A 82 -2.28 -7.44 -16.30
N HIS A 83 -2.89 -8.21 -15.40
CA HIS A 83 -3.33 -9.56 -15.72
C HIS A 83 -4.35 -9.59 -16.87
N ASN A 84 -5.35 -8.69 -16.84
CA ASN A 84 -6.33 -8.56 -17.91
C ASN A 84 -5.67 -8.28 -19.26
N ASN A 85 -4.71 -7.35 -19.28
CA ASN A 85 -3.96 -7.01 -20.50
C ASN A 85 -3.12 -8.19 -21.00
N ASP A 86 -2.34 -8.83 -20.13
CA ASP A 86 -1.45 -9.95 -20.47
C ASP A 86 -2.23 -11.14 -21.03
N HIS A 87 -3.47 -11.34 -20.59
CA HIS A 87 -4.35 -12.42 -21.02
C HIS A 87 -5.36 -12.01 -22.09
N ASN A 88 -5.28 -10.78 -22.62
CA ASN A 88 -6.21 -10.25 -23.62
C ASN A 88 -7.69 -10.38 -23.21
N LEU A 89 -8.00 -10.11 -21.93
CA LEU A 89 -9.36 -10.14 -21.40
C LEU A 89 -10.08 -8.82 -21.70
N PHE A 90 -11.22 -8.89 -22.38
CA PHE A 90 -11.97 -7.72 -22.85
C PHE A 90 -13.47 -7.94 -22.75
N GLY A 91 -14.24 -6.85 -22.76
CA GLY A 91 -15.69 -6.91 -22.68
C GLY A 91 -16.14 -7.57 -21.38
N ASP A 92 -16.95 -8.61 -21.48
CA ASP A 92 -17.56 -9.28 -20.33
C ASP A 92 -16.62 -10.21 -19.55
N THR A 93 -15.44 -10.53 -20.11
CA THR A 93 -14.45 -11.41 -19.48
C THR A 93 -13.42 -10.66 -18.63
N VAL A 94 -13.42 -9.32 -18.65
CA VAL A 94 -12.49 -8.52 -17.87
C VAL A 94 -12.79 -8.64 -16.37
N TYR A 95 -11.74 -8.77 -15.56
CA TYR A 95 -11.89 -8.75 -14.11
C TYR A 95 -11.93 -7.32 -13.58
N GLU A 96 -12.93 -7.04 -12.75
CA GLU A 96 -13.08 -5.77 -12.02
C GLU A 96 -12.87 -6.00 -10.53
N LEU A 97 -11.86 -5.33 -9.95
CA LEU A 97 -11.56 -5.40 -8.52
C LEU A 97 -12.72 -4.84 -7.68
N LYS A 98 -13.19 -5.64 -6.74
CA LYS A 98 -14.24 -5.27 -5.77
C LYS A 98 -13.63 -4.75 -4.47
N ASP A 99 -12.88 -5.61 -3.77
CA ASP A 99 -12.22 -5.26 -2.51
C ASP A 99 -10.93 -6.04 -2.28
N VAL A 100 -10.03 -5.47 -1.47
CA VAL A 100 -8.82 -6.14 -1.00
C VAL A 100 -9.08 -6.63 0.42
N LEU A 101 -9.11 -7.95 0.59
CA LEU A 101 -9.52 -8.59 1.84
C LEU A 101 -8.36 -8.76 2.81
N GLN A 102 -7.21 -9.25 2.31
CA GLN A 102 -6.06 -9.56 3.14
C GLN A 102 -4.77 -9.18 2.40
N TYR A 103 -3.79 -8.74 3.17
CA TYR A 103 -2.46 -8.39 2.69
C TYR A 103 -1.45 -8.74 3.76
N TYR A 104 -0.36 -9.38 3.34
CA TYR A 104 0.76 -9.60 4.23
C TYR A 104 2.09 -9.67 3.47
N ALA A 105 3.13 -9.11 4.07
CA ALA A 105 4.49 -9.25 3.57
C ALA A 105 5.18 -10.36 4.37
N ILE A 106 5.79 -11.31 3.67
CA ILE A 106 6.62 -12.36 4.24
C ILE A 106 8.07 -12.16 3.76
N CYS A 107 9.03 -12.58 4.57
CA CYS A 107 10.44 -12.53 4.22
C CYS A 107 11.00 -13.95 4.24
N GLU A 108 11.47 -14.41 3.08
CA GLU A 108 12.07 -15.73 2.92
C GLU A 108 13.34 -15.61 2.07
N ASN A 109 14.44 -16.21 2.51
CA ASN A 109 15.72 -16.18 1.80
C ASN A 109 16.20 -14.75 1.44
N HIS A 110 16.04 -13.80 2.36
CA HIS A 110 16.36 -12.37 2.18
C HIS A 110 15.55 -11.66 1.08
N ARG A 111 14.44 -12.25 0.64
CA ARG A 111 13.52 -11.68 -0.33
C ARG A 111 12.17 -11.43 0.33
N VAL A 112 11.54 -10.32 -0.05
CA VAL A 112 10.20 -9.96 0.42
C VAL A 112 9.18 -10.40 -0.62
N TYR A 113 8.17 -11.12 -0.16
CA TYR A 113 7.01 -11.52 -0.96
C TYR A 113 5.77 -10.90 -0.33
N TYR A 114 4.97 -10.25 -1.15
CA TYR A 114 3.70 -9.67 -0.78
C TYR A 114 2.60 -10.61 -1.23
N HIS A 115 1.82 -11.10 -0.26
CA HIS A 115 0.67 -11.93 -0.51
C HIS A 115 -0.59 -11.08 -0.40
N PHE A 116 -1.50 -11.22 -1.35
CA PHE A 116 -2.78 -10.53 -1.39
C PHE A 116 -3.93 -11.52 -1.55
N ASN A 117 -5.01 -11.29 -0.82
CA ASN A 117 -6.33 -11.79 -1.19
C ASN A 117 -7.25 -10.63 -1.53
N PHE A 118 -7.95 -10.76 -2.64
CA PHE A 118 -8.90 -9.77 -3.09
C PHE A 118 -10.04 -10.44 -3.84
N THR A 119 -11.14 -9.72 -3.98
CA THR A 119 -12.29 -10.17 -4.74
C THR A 119 -12.37 -9.42 -6.05
N ALA A 120 -12.69 -10.12 -7.13
CA ALA A 120 -12.99 -9.51 -8.41
C ALA A 120 -14.19 -10.21 -9.07
N LYS A 121 -14.92 -9.46 -9.88
CA LYS A 121 -16.01 -10.01 -10.70
C LYS A 121 -15.68 -9.89 -12.18
N THR A 122 -16.24 -10.76 -13.00
CA THR A 122 -16.27 -10.55 -14.45
C THR A 122 -17.32 -9.51 -14.78
N LYS A 123 -17.01 -8.59 -15.69
CA LYS A 123 -17.89 -7.46 -16.03
C LYS A 123 -19.28 -7.88 -16.54
N GLY A 124 -19.39 -9.04 -17.17
CA GLY A 124 -20.66 -9.58 -17.67
C GLY A 124 -21.45 -10.46 -16.71
N ALA A 125 -21.02 -10.61 -15.44
CA ALA A 125 -21.87 -11.22 -14.43
C ALA A 125 -22.95 -10.19 -14.03
N ASP A 126 -24.18 -10.41 -14.49
CA ASP A 126 -25.34 -9.58 -14.18
C ASP A 126 -25.41 -9.29 -12.67
N ASP A 127 -25.77 -8.06 -12.26
CA ASP A 127 -25.99 -7.71 -10.84
C ASP A 127 -27.17 -8.52 -10.21
N PHE A 128 -27.91 -9.28 -11.02
CA PHE A 128 -28.94 -10.23 -10.59
C PHE A 128 -28.40 -11.64 -10.32
N ASP A 129 -27.22 -11.98 -10.85
CA ASP A 129 -26.54 -13.20 -10.50
C ASP A 129 -25.93 -13.00 -9.11
N ARG A 130 -26.49 -13.67 -8.10
CA ARG A 130 -25.90 -13.81 -6.75
C ARG A 130 -24.62 -14.66 -6.79
N GLY A 131 -23.86 -14.58 -7.88
CA GLY A 131 -22.55 -15.19 -8.02
C GLY A 131 -21.65 -14.59 -6.96
N THR A 132 -21.19 -15.44 -6.04
CA THR A 132 -20.15 -15.09 -5.08
C THR A 132 -18.98 -14.46 -5.81
N ASP A 133 -18.58 -13.26 -5.38
CA ASP A 133 -17.35 -12.62 -5.82
C ASP A 133 -16.20 -13.66 -5.87
N ASN A 134 -15.48 -13.72 -6.99
CA ASN A 134 -14.39 -14.66 -7.13
C ASN A 134 -13.23 -14.19 -6.23
N LEU A 135 -12.77 -15.08 -5.35
CA LEU A 135 -11.61 -14.85 -4.52
C LEU A 135 -10.34 -15.11 -5.33
N PHE A 136 -9.39 -14.19 -5.27
CA PHE A 136 -8.09 -14.32 -5.90
C PHE A 136 -6.98 -14.27 -4.86
N PHE A 137 -5.88 -14.93 -5.20
CA PHE A 137 -4.59 -14.80 -4.56
C PHE A 137 -3.59 -14.25 -5.56
N ALA A 138 -2.79 -13.28 -5.10
CA ALA A 138 -1.64 -12.81 -5.84
C ALA A 138 -0.39 -12.81 -4.94
N GLU A 139 0.73 -13.24 -5.51
CA GLU A 139 2.05 -13.07 -4.92
C GLU A 139 2.86 -12.11 -5.78
N VAL A 140 3.42 -11.09 -5.13
CA VAL A 140 4.36 -10.16 -5.75
C VAL A 140 5.69 -10.23 -5.01
N LYS A 141 6.76 -10.40 -5.77
CA LYS A 141 8.12 -10.50 -5.27
C LYS A 141 8.86 -9.19 -5.56
N ASN A 142 9.54 -8.65 -4.55
CA ASN A 142 10.48 -7.56 -4.75
C ASN A 142 11.77 -8.09 -5.40
N MET A 143 12.13 -7.53 -6.55
CA MET A 143 13.38 -7.80 -7.24
C MET A 143 14.37 -6.69 -6.88
N ARG A 144 15.44 -7.06 -6.18
CA ARG A 144 16.56 -6.14 -5.96
C ARG A 144 17.37 -6.05 -7.24
N GLN A 145 17.27 -4.94 -7.97
CA GLN A 145 18.21 -4.62 -9.04
C GLN A 145 18.50 -3.12 -9.09
N GLY A 146 19.75 -2.74 -8.77
CA GLY A 146 20.27 -1.38 -8.96
C GLY A 146 19.64 -0.28 -8.10
N GLU A 147 20.30 0.87 -8.05
CA GLU A 147 19.90 2.03 -7.22
C GLU A 147 18.73 2.85 -7.81
N GLU A 148 18.27 2.55 -9.03
CA GLU A 148 17.36 3.46 -9.74
C GLU A 148 15.88 3.05 -9.73
N HIS A 149 15.50 1.76 -9.70
CA HIS A 149 14.09 1.35 -9.62
C HIS A 149 13.85 0.01 -8.90
N GLU A 150 12.90 -0.02 -7.96
CA GLU A 150 12.39 -1.27 -7.38
C GLU A 150 11.52 -1.99 -8.42
N GLU A 151 12.04 -3.07 -9.00
CA GLU A 151 11.26 -3.94 -9.88
C GLU A 151 10.38 -4.89 -9.05
N LEU A 152 9.09 -4.93 -9.37
CA LEU A 152 8.14 -5.85 -8.75
C LEU A 152 7.74 -6.92 -9.75
N LEU A 153 7.85 -8.19 -9.36
CA LEU A 153 7.51 -9.33 -10.19
C LEU A 153 6.28 -10.03 -9.64
N VAL A 154 5.23 -10.15 -10.44
CA VAL A 154 4.08 -11.01 -10.11
C VAL A 154 4.49 -12.46 -10.33
N THR A 155 4.60 -13.23 -9.25
CA THR A 155 4.98 -14.65 -9.29
C THR A 155 3.77 -15.57 -9.26
N CYS A 156 2.63 -15.08 -8.79
CA CYS A 156 1.36 -15.80 -8.79
C CYS A 156 0.20 -14.82 -8.97
N PHE A 157 -0.76 -15.19 -9.80
CA PHE A 157 -2.09 -14.58 -9.87
C PHE A 157 -3.09 -15.68 -10.20
N CYS A 158 -3.87 -16.13 -9.22
CA CYS A 158 -4.78 -17.25 -9.40
C CYS A 158 -6.09 -17.06 -8.64
N MET A 159 -7.17 -17.58 -9.21
CA MET A 159 -8.44 -17.73 -8.49
C MET A 159 -8.29 -18.83 -7.43
N VAL A 160 -8.80 -18.57 -6.23
CA VAL A 160 -8.74 -19.49 -5.08
C VAL A 160 -10.12 -20.10 -4.87
N LYS A 161 -10.22 -21.43 -4.89
CA LYS A 161 -11.49 -22.10 -4.65
C LYS A 161 -11.87 -22.01 -3.16
N PRO A 162 -13.16 -22.09 -2.79
CA PRO A 162 -13.58 -22.00 -1.39
C PRO A 162 -12.90 -23.02 -0.46
N ILE A 163 -12.59 -24.21 -0.97
CA ILE A 163 -11.92 -25.28 -0.25
C ILE A 163 -10.39 -25.15 -0.24
N ASP A 164 -9.84 -24.22 -1.03
CA ASP A 164 -8.40 -24.03 -1.09
C ASP A 164 -7.89 -23.33 0.17
N ASN A 165 -6.80 -23.88 0.71
CA ASN A 165 -6.14 -23.32 1.87
C ASN A 165 -4.69 -23.81 1.94
N GLY A 166 -3.94 -23.50 0.88
CA GLY A 166 -2.54 -23.85 0.75
C GLY A 166 -1.72 -23.48 1.99
N HIS A 167 -0.66 -24.24 2.24
CA HIS A 167 0.19 -23.99 3.40
C HIS A 167 1.23 -22.93 3.07
N CYS A 168 1.17 -21.78 3.74
CA CYS A 168 2.23 -20.78 3.77
C CYS A 168 2.71 -20.62 5.22
N TYR A 169 3.96 -20.97 5.50
CA TYR A 169 4.56 -20.82 6.82
C TYR A 169 4.65 -19.35 7.25
N GLY A 170 5.07 -18.45 6.35
CA GLY A 170 5.18 -17.02 6.66
C GLY A 170 3.85 -16.38 7.09
N CYS A 171 2.74 -16.68 6.43
CA CYS A 171 1.42 -16.19 6.84
C CYS A 171 0.92 -16.88 8.13
N LYS A 172 1.09 -18.20 8.25
CA LYS A 172 0.61 -18.97 9.41
C LYS A 172 1.35 -18.63 10.70
N ASN A 173 2.67 -18.56 10.66
CA ASN A 173 3.52 -18.26 11.81
C ASN A 173 3.24 -16.87 12.40
N HIS A 174 2.78 -15.92 11.56
CA HIS A 174 2.41 -14.57 11.97
C HIS A 174 0.90 -14.39 12.21
N GLY A 175 0.17 -15.50 12.37
CA GLY A 175 -1.24 -15.51 12.76
C GLY A 175 -2.20 -14.98 11.70
N ARG A 176 -1.81 -14.97 10.42
CA ARG A 176 -2.69 -14.55 9.30
C ARG A 176 -3.60 -15.69 8.87
N VAL A 177 -4.47 -16.11 9.78
CA VAL A 177 -5.38 -17.27 9.61
C VAL A 177 -6.42 -17.09 8.50
N ASN A 178 -6.79 -15.84 8.19
CA ASN A 178 -7.75 -15.51 7.13
C ASN A 178 -7.12 -15.44 5.74
N MET A 179 -5.79 -15.54 5.64
CA MET A 179 -5.08 -15.52 4.37
C MET A 179 -5.24 -16.86 3.66
N LYS A 180 -5.92 -16.85 2.53
CA LYS A 180 -6.17 -18.00 1.67
C LYS A 180 -5.08 -18.11 0.60
N HIS A 181 -4.61 -19.33 0.37
CA HIS A 181 -3.56 -19.62 -0.60
C HIS A 181 -4.06 -20.74 -1.53
N PRO A 182 -3.64 -20.75 -2.82
CA PRO A 182 -3.91 -21.86 -3.71
C PRO A 182 -3.31 -23.16 -3.18
N ASN A 183 -3.97 -24.29 -3.42
CA ASN A 183 -3.49 -25.62 -3.03
C ASN A 183 -2.50 -26.23 -4.04
N GLU A 184 -2.40 -25.66 -5.23
CA GLU A 184 -1.50 -26.13 -6.28
C GLU A 184 -0.04 -26.08 -5.81
N VAL A 185 0.66 -27.20 -6.00
CA VAL A 185 2.07 -27.32 -5.59
C VAL A 185 2.90 -26.32 -6.38
N ASN A 186 3.73 -25.52 -5.69
CA ASN A 186 4.56 -24.47 -6.27
C ASN A 186 3.79 -23.36 -7.02
N ALA A 187 2.51 -23.16 -6.71
CA ALA A 187 1.72 -22.06 -7.30
C ALA A 187 2.28 -20.67 -6.97
N PHE A 188 3.02 -20.55 -5.88
CA PHE A 188 3.69 -19.33 -5.44
C PHE A 188 5.10 -19.66 -4.92
N THR A 189 5.95 -18.65 -4.82
CA THR A 189 7.40 -18.78 -4.60
C THR A 189 7.80 -18.64 -3.14
N GLY A 190 7.15 -17.78 -2.36
CA GLY A 190 7.53 -17.48 -0.97
C GLY A 190 6.56 -18.08 0.05
N GLY A 191 7.07 -18.57 1.18
CA GLY A 191 6.26 -19.13 2.27
C GLY A 191 6.40 -20.63 2.46
N HIS A 192 7.41 -21.24 1.84
CA HIS A 192 7.70 -22.67 1.90
C HIS A 192 8.63 -23.03 3.07
N LEU A 193 9.40 -22.05 3.58
CA LEU A 193 10.29 -22.27 4.71
C LEU A 193 9.60 -21.94 6.03
N ASP A 194 9.67 -22.89 6.97
CA ASP A 194 9.22 -22.70 8.36
C ASP A 194 10.23 -21.90 9.17
N ILE A 195 10.38 -20.62 8.80
CA ILE A 195 11.27 -19.70 9.48
C ILE A 195 10.43 -18.58 10.06
N CYS A 196 10.38 -18.51 11.39
CA CYS A 196 9.84 -17.35 12.09
C CYS A 196 10.86 -16.21 12.01
N MET A 197 10.81 -15.41 10.95
CA MET A 197 11.53 -14.13 10.94
C MET A 197 10.72 -13.13 11.76
N PRO A 198 11.30 -12.51 12.82
CA PRO A 198 10.64 -11.43 13.53
C PRO A 198 10.66 -10.19 12.63
N MET A 199 9.70 -10.08 11.70
CA MET A 199 9.37 -8.80 11.09
C MET A 199 8.56 -7.99 12.10
N THR A 200 9.21 -7.52 13.15
CA THR A 200 8.67 -6.45 13.99
C THR A 200 8.78 -5.13 13.24
N LEU A 201 7.96 -4.94 12.21
CA LEU A 201 7.56 -3.59 11.81
C LEU A 201 6.39 -3.18 12.70
N LYS A 202 6.67 -3.01 14.00
CA LYS A 202 5.73 -2.36 14.90
C LYS A 202 5.70 -0.89 14.50
N THR A 203 4.71 -0.50 13.71
CA THR A 203 4.29 0.90 13.61
C THR A 203 3.51 1.22 14.89
N GLU A 204 4.18 1.19 16.04
CA GLU A 204 3.60 1.61 17.31
C GLU A 204 3.53 3.14 17.29
N TRP A 205 2.35 3.65 16.99
CA TRP A 205 2.00 5.03 17.32
C TRP A 205 1.35 5.02 18.69
N SER A 206 2.13 5.40 19.70
CA SER A 206 1.67 5.56 21.08
C SER A 206 0.51 6.55 21.14
N ASP A 207 -0.58 6.11 21.76
CA ASP A 207 -1.68 6.98 22.16
C ASP A 207 -1.27 7.73 23.43
N GLU A 208 -1.03 9.03 23.32
CA GLU A 208 -1.21 9.91 24.46
C GLU A 208 -2.62 10.49 24.37
N GLU A 209 -3.57 9.81 25.03
CA GLU A 209 -4.82 10.45 25.41
C GLU A 209 -4.52 11.51 26.46
N GLY A 210 -4.56 12.77 26.03
CA GLY A 210 -4.54 13.93 26.90
C GLY A 210 -5.83 14.00 27.73
N GLY A 211 -5.85 13.29 28.86
CA GLY A 211 -6.85 13.41 29.90
C GLY A 211 -6.44 14.43 30.96
N SER A 212 -6.48 15.72 30.64
CA SER A 212 -6.51 16.76 31.69
C SER A 212 -7.91 16.80 32.32
N ARG A 213 -8.04 16.35 33.56
CA ARG A 213 -9.02 16.90 34.51
C ARG A 213 -8.30 17.18 35.82
N GLY A 214 -7.87 18.42 35.97
CA GLY A 214 -7.58 19.02 37.26
C GLY A 214 -8.88 19.34 38.00
N GLY A 215 -8.80 19.25 39.32
CA GLY A 215 -9.81 19.54 40.33
C GLY A 215 -9.22 19.13 41.67
#